data_AF-A0A1F9AF09-F1
#
_entry.id   AF-A0A1F9AF09-F1
#
_cell.length_a   1.000
_cell.length_b   1.000
_cell.length_c   1.000
_cell.angle_alpha   90.00
_cell.angle_beta   90.00
_cell.angle_gamma   90.00
#
_symmetry.space_group_name_H-M   'P 1'
#
loop_
_entity.id
_entity.type
_entity.pdbx_description
1 polymer ?
#
loop_
_entity_poly.entity_id
_entity_poly.type
_entity_poly.pdbx_seq_one_letter_code
_entity_poly.pdbx_strand_id
1 'polypeptide(L)'
;MNFSDQQRLKETILQEYPRLGRDDSFAFACGPGVSCFTVCCADVTIALTPYDVLRLKRGLGISSEEFLTRYTLIPFDQESRVPVVILRLLENEKKSCPFVGAQGCSVYPDRPWACRMYPLGLASPAKSGERVPNEQEFFFLMKEEPCAGHEPSTVSSGRNRAQRSVTIRQWLSEQGIDQYNALGELFKEISLHPRLLKGQNLDPGQMEMFYQACYNLDKFRQFVFESSFLKRFQIEPGLEAKLRDDDLELMKFGFRWLCFALFGEPIMELKKEAREWAQTQLRGIAPQEKRSG
;
A
#
# COMPACT_ATOMS: atom_id res chain seq x y z
N MET A 1 -17.56 -0.17 9.68
CA MET A 1 -17.82 -1.61 9.47
C MET A 1 -17.24 -2.34 10.67
N ASN A 2 -18.02 -3.16 11.38
CA ASN A 2 -17.51 -3.89 12.54
C ASN A 2 -16.81 -5.20 12.08
N PHE A 3 -16.09 -5.87 12.99
CA PHE A 3 -15.34 -7.09 12.68
C PHE A 3 -16.22 -8.23 12.16
N SER A 4 -17.45 -8.36 12.69
CA SER A 4 -18.42 -9.37 12.22
C SER A 4 -18.89 -9.14 10.78
N ASP A 5 -19.05 -7.88 10.37
CA ASP A 5 -19.45 -7.54 9.00
C ASP A 5 -18.32 -7.88 8.01
N GLN A 6 -17.06 -7.63 8.39
CA GLN A 6 -15.90 -7.98 7.57
C GLN A 6 -15.73 -9.50 7.41
N GLN A 7 -15.95 -10.26 8.49
CA GLN A 7 -15.91 -11.72 8.46
C GLN A 7 -16.99 -12.29 7.53
N ARG A 8 -18.21 -11.78 7.65
CA ARG A 8 -19.34 -12.19 6.82
C ARG A 8 -19.11 -11.85 5.35
N LEU A 9 -18.62 -10.65 5.04
CA LEU A 9 -18.29 -10.26 3.67
C LEU A 9 -17.21 -11.18 3.08
N LYS A 10 -16.18 -11.51 3.85
CA LYS A 10 -15.13 -12.45 3.43
C LYS A 10 -15.69 -13.84 3.12
N GLU A 11 -16.58 -14.36 3.97
CA GLU A 11 -17.22 -15.66 3.76
C GLU A 11 -18.08 -15.66 2.50
N THR A 12 -18.93 -14.64 2.33
CA THR A 12 -19.77 -14.46 1.14
C THR A 12 -18.92 -14.37 -0.14
N ILE A 13 -17.83 -13.61 -0.14
CA ILE A 13 -16.92 -13.53 -1.30
C ILE A 13 -16.32 -14.90 -1.64
N LEU A 14 -15.88 -15.67 -0.64
CA LEU A 14 -15.21 -16.94 -0.88
C LEU A 14 -16.17 -18.06 -1.32
N GLN A 15 -17.43 -17.99 -0.90
CA GLN A 15 -18.44 -19.04 -1.12
C GLN A 15 -19.40 -18.74 -2.28
N GLU A 16 -19.81 -17.48 -2.46
CA GLU A 16 -20.94 -17.12 -3.32
C GLU A 16 -20.53 -16.39 -4.61
N TYR A 17 -19.39 -15.68 -4.62
CA TYR A 17 -18.99 -14.92 -5.79
C TYR A 17 -18.38 -15.82 -6.88
N PRO A 18 -18.71 -15.59 -8.17
CA PRO A 18 -18.05 -16.27 -9.27
C PRO A 18 -16.53 -16.05 -9.22
N ARG A 19 -15.77 -17.13 -9.39
CA ARG A 19 -14.31 -17.11 -9.44
C ARG A 19 -13.87 -16.83 -10.87
N LEU A 20 -13.33 -15.64 -11.11
CA LEU A 20 -12.87 -15.20 -12.42
C LEU A 20 -11.34 -15.26 -12.50
N GLY A 21 -10.82 -15.74 -13.61
CA GLY A 21 -9.42 -15.69 -14.01
C GLY A 21 -9.10 -14.46 -14.86
N ARG A 22 -7.82 -14.29 -15.19
CA ARG A 22 -7.35 -13.12 -15.96
C ARG A 22 -7.92 -13.04 -17.38
N ASP A 23 -8.30 -14.17 -17.96
CA ASP A 23 -8.80 -14.24 -19.34
C ASP A 23 -10.33 -14.20 -19.42
N ASP A 24 -11.02 -14.24 -18.28
CA ASP A 24 -12.46 -13.99 -18.21
C ASP A 24 -12.78 -12.53 -18.54
N SER A 25 -13.95 -12.33 -19.15
CA SER A 25 -14.40 -11.02 -19.62
C SER A 25 -15.56 -10.46 -18.80
N PHE A 26 -15.61 -9.13 -18.68
CA PHE A 26 -16.72 -8.40 -18.07
C PHE A 26 -16.96 -7.08 -18.80
N ALA A 27 -18.14 -6.51 -18.59
CA ALA A 27 -18.52 -5.22 -19.16
C ALA A 27 -18.74 -4.20 -18.04
N PHE A 28 -18.05 -3.07 -18.11
CA PHE A 28 -18.17 -1.99 -17.13
C PHE A 28 -17.81 -0.62 -17.73
N ALA A 29 -18.51 0.42 -17.28
CA ALA A 29 -18.19 1.81 -17.56
C ALA A 29 -18.33 2.67 -16.30
N CYS A 30 -17.38 3.58 -16.09
CA CYS A 30 -17.48 4.63 -15.07
C CYS A 30 -16.90 5.92 -15.63
N GLY A 31 -17.70 6.99 -15.61
CA GLY A 31 -17.37 8.30 -16.17
C GLY A 31 -18.58 9.24 -16.17
N PRO A 32 -18.41 10.48 -16.63
CA PRO A 32 -19.47 11.51 -16.60
C PRO A 32 -20.80 11.11 -17.25
N GLY A 33 -20.79 10.17 -18.19
CA GLY A 33 -22.00 9.65 -18.84
C GLY A 33 -22.82 8.66 -18.01
N VAL A 34 -22.33 8.19 -16.86
CA VAL A 34 -23.05 7.24 -16.00
C VAL A 34 -23.86 8.01 -14.95
N SER A 35 -25.11 7.62 -14.73
CA SER A 35 -26.05 8.30 -13.81
C SER A 35 -25.51 8.40 -12.37
N CYS A 36 -24.73 7.40 -11.94
CA CYS A 36 -24.11 7.36 -10.62
C CYS A 36 -22.71 8.01 -10.56
N PHE A 37 -22.30 8.80 -11.57
CA PHE A 37 -20.97 9.40 -11.61
C PHE A 37 -20.68 10.20 -10.34
N THR A 38 -19.51 9.96 -9.72
CA THR A 38 -19.05 10.52 -8.43
C THR A 38 -19.80 10.06 -7.18
N VAL A 39 -20.92 9.35 -7.30
CA VAL A 39 -21.74 8.96 -6.14
C VAL A 39 -21.00 8.00 -5.21
N CYS A 40 -20.31 7.00 -5.75
CA CYS A 40 -19.54 6.01 -4.98
C CYS A 40 -18.22 6.56 -4.41
N CYS A 41 -17.83 7.80 -4.74
CA CYS A 41 -16.62 8.43 -4.23
C CYS A 41 -16.84 9.06 -2.85
N ALA A 42 -17.54 8.35 -1.96
CA ALA A 42 -18.05 8.82 -0.69
C ALA A 42 -18.33 7.63 0.25
N ASP A 43 -18.18 7.81 1.56
CA ASP A 43 -18.42 6.79 2.59
C ASP A 43 -17.71 5.43 2.37
N VAL A 44 -16.50 5.47 1.79
CA VAL A 44 -15.65 4.30 1.54
C VAL A 44 -14.43 4.27 2.46
N THR A 45 -13.93 3.08 2.77
CA THR A 45 -12.64 2.94 3.49
C THR A 45 -11.56 2.54 2.49
N ILE A 46 -10.60 3.43 2.26
CA ILE A 46 -9.48 3.19 1.34
C ILE A 46 -8.19 3.14 2.16
N ALA A 47 -7.68 1.93 2.39
CA ALA A 47 -6.32 1.74 2.86
C ALA A 47 -5.35 2.07 1.71
N LEU A 48 -4.37 2.93 2.00
CA LEU A 48 -3.37 3.38 1.05
C LEU A 48 -2.11 2.54 1.21
N THR A 49 -1.64 1.97 0.13
CA THR A 49 -0.29 1.40 0.06
C THR A 49 0.75 2.53 0.02
N PRO A 50 2.03 2.24 0.32
CA PRO A 50 3.13 3.18 0.10
C PRO A 50 3.14 3.80 -1.31
N TYR A 51 2.85 2.97 -2.33
CA TYR A 51 2.84 3.44 -3.71
C TYR A 51 1.63 4.35 -3.99
N ASP A 52 0.48 4.12 -3.35
CA ASP A 52 -0.66 5.05 -3.43
C ASP A 52 -0.29 6.43 -2.88
N VAL A 53 0.37 6.48 -1.71
CA VAL A 53 0.82 7.74 -1.09
C VAL A 53 1.81 8.47 -2.01
N LEU A 54 2.79 7.76 -2.56
CA LEU A 54 3.76 8.32 -3.52
C LEU A 54 3.05 8.93 -4.73
N ARG A 55 2.09 8.20 -5.32
CA ARG A 55 1.34 8.68 -6.50
C ARG A 55 0.48 9.89 -6.18
N LEU A 56 -0.26 9.85 -5.08
CA LEU A 56 -1.17 10.92 -4.69
C LEU A 56 -0.43 12.21 -4.34
N LYS A 57 0.64 12.15 -3.53
CA LYS A 57 1.43 13.35 -3.21
C LYS A 57 1.99 14.00 -4.47
N ARG A 58 2.45 13.19 -5.43
CA ARG A 58 2.98 13.66 -6.72
C ARG A 58 1.89 14.29 -7.57
N GLY A 59 0.72 13.67 -7.67
CA GLY A 59 -0.42 14.21 -8.42
C GLY A 59 -0.94 15.54 -7.84
N LEU A 60 -0.77 15.75 -6.53
CA LEU A 60 -1.11 16.98 -5.83
C LEU A 60 0.03 18.02 -5.82
N GLY A 61 1.26 17.61 -6.12
CA GLY A 61 2.43 18.48 -6.07
C GLY A 61 2.83 18.90 -4.66
N ILE A 62 2.63 18.04 -3.65
CA ILE A 62 2.91 18.33 -2.24
C ILE A 62 3.87 17.30 -1.64
N SER A 63 4.43 17.61 -0.45
CA SER A 63 5.30 16.70 0.29
C SER A 63 4.53 15.50 0.87
N SER A 64 5.24 14.42 1.18
CA SER A 64 4.71 13.28 1.94
C SER A 64 4.14 13.73 3.27
N GLU A 65 4.85 14.59 4.00
CA GLU A 65 4.42 15.11 5.29
C GLU A 65 3.10 15.89 5.16
N GLU A 66 3.01 16.81 4.20
CA GLU A 66 1.77 17.57 3.96
C GLU A 66 0.61 16.66 3.55
N PHE A 67 0.86 15.68 2.65
CA PHE A 67 -0.16 14.74 2.22
C PHE A 67 -0.70 13.91 3.39
N LEU A 68 0.21 13.30 4.16
CA LEU A 68 -0.14 12.42 5.26
C LEU A 68 -0.93 13.18 6.34
N THR A 69 -0.48 14.39 6.70
CA THR A 69 -1.18 15.22 7.69
C THR A 69 -2.58 15.64 7.22
N ARG A 70 -2.74 16.07 5.97
CA ARG A 70 -4.02 16.63 5.49
C ARG A 70 -5.03 15.57 5.05
N TYR A 71 -4.56 14.51 4.39
CA TYR A 71 -5.43 13.60 3.65
C TYR A 71 -5.45 12.18 4.22
N THR A 72 -4.80 11.91 5.34
CA THR A 72 -4.78 10.55 5.91
C THR A 72 -5.17 10.49 7.37
N LEU A 73 -5.53 9.29 7.79
CA LEU A 73 -5.80 8.85 9.14
C LEU A 73 -5.02 7.56 9.37
N ILE A 74 -4.45 7.43 10.57
CA ILE A 74 -3.84 6.18 11.03
C ILE A 74 -4.70 5.71 12.19
N PRO A 75 -5.66 4.78 11.97
CA PRO A 75 -6.46 4.27 13.07
C PRO A 75 -5.53 3.60 14.09
N PHE A 76 -5.74 3.93 15.37
CA PHE A 76 -5.09 3.20 16.44
C PHE A 76 -5.84 1.89 16.65
N ASP A 77 -5.22 0.79 16.29
CA ASP A 77 -5.71 -0.55 16.55
C ASP A 77 -4.64 -1.31 17.32
N GLN A 78 -4.99 -1.78 18.52
CA GLN A 78 -4.09 -2.53 19.39
C GLN A 78 -3.66 -3.87 18.77
N GLU A 79 -4.42 -4.37 17.80
CA GLU A 79 -4.10 -5.59 17.07
C GLU A 79 -3.25 -5.32 15.81
N SER A 80 -3.11 -4.05 15.41
CA SER A 80 -2.36 -3.70 14.21
C SER A 80 -0.85 -3.83 14.43
N ARG A 81 -0.24 -4.70 13.64
CA ARG A 81 1.19 -5.04 13.71
C ARG A 81 2.09 -4.06 12.95
N VAL A 82 1.49 -3.32 12.03
CA VAL A 82 2.14 -2.29 11.22
C VAL A 82 1.23 -1.08 11.06
N PRO A 83 1.76 0.11 10.71
CA PRO A 83 0.94 1.28 10.43
C PRO A 83 0.05 1.05 9.20
N VAL A 84 -1.26 1.22 9.38
CA VAL A 84 -2.25 1.23 8.29
C VAL A 84 -2.63 2.68 8.02
N VAL A 85 -2.35 3.16 6.81
CA VAL A 85 -2.70 4.52 6.40
C VAL A 85 -4.01 4.47 5.63
N ILE A 86 -5.02 5.21 6.08
CA ILE A 86 -6.35 5.29 5.46
C ILE A 86 -6.55 6.69 4.90
N LEU A 87 -7.16 6.79 3.72
CA LEU A 87 -7.59 8.06 3.16
C LEU A 87 -8.64 8.72 4.08
N ARG A 88 -8.39 9.96 4.49
CA ARG A 88 -9.34 10.77 5.24
C ARG A 88 -10.41 11.32 4.30
N LEU A 89 -11.66 10.99 4.59
CA LEU A 89 -12.83 11.57 3.93
C LEU A 89 -13.22 12.90 4.58
N LEU A 90 -13.93 13.74 3.84
CA LEU A 90 -14.43 15.02 4.35
C LEU A 90 -15.48 14.79 5.44
N GLU A 91 -15.52 15.68 6.43
CA GLU A 91 -16.54 15.68 7.49
C GLU A 91 -17.85 16.34 7.03
N ASN A 92 -18.36 15.90 5.88
CA ASN A 92 -19.68 16.28 5.36
C ASN A 92 -20.66 15.11 5.48
N GLU A 93 -21.96 15.36 5.27
CA GLU A 93 -23.00 14.33 5.41
C GLU A 93 -22.73 13.07 4.56
N LYS A 94 -22.12 13.24 3.37
CA LYS A 94 -21.81 12.15 2.44
C LYS A 94 -20.49 11.44 2.78
N LYS A 95 -19.65 11.99 3.65
CA LYS A 95 -18.24 11.62 3.80
C LYS A 95 -17.52 11.53 2.44
N SER A 96 -17.54 12.61 1.67
CA SER A 96 -16.99 12.60 0.31
C SER A 96 -15.47 12.44 0.30
N CYS A 97 -14.94 11.81 -0.75
CA CYS A 97 -13.51 11.83 -1.05
C CYS A 97 -13.03 13.28 -1.23
N PRO A 98 -11.91 13.70 -0.63
CA PRO A 98 -11.43 15.09 -0.75
C PRO A 98 -11.03 15.47 -2.19
N PHE A 99 -10.82 14.48 -3.06
CA PHE A 99 -10.39 14.70 -4.44
C PHE A 99 -11.54 14.65 -5.44
N VAL A 100 -12.77 14.31 -5.03
CA VAL A 100 -13.90 14.27 -5.96
C VAL A 100 -14.63 15.61 -5.99
N GLY A 101 -14.93 16.09 -7.19
CA GLY A 101 -15.81 17.24 -7.43
C GLY A 101 -16.76 16.96 -8.58
N ALA A 102 -17.52 18.00 -8.99
CA ALA A 102 -18.53 17.86 -10.05
C ALA A 102 -17.96 17.37 -11.40
N GLN A 103 -16.67 17.62 -11.67
CA GLN A 103 -15.98 17.19 -12.89
C GLN A 103 -15.31 15.81 -12.75
N GLY A 104 -15.49 15.12 -11.62
CA GLY A 104 -14.82 13.87 -11.29
C GLY A 104 -13.66 14.03 -10.32
N CYS A 105 -12.78 13.03 -10.28
CA CYS A 105 -11.63 12.99 -9.38
C CYS A 105 -10.47 13.85 -9.92
N SER A 106 -10.00 14.82 -9.14
CA SER A 106 -8.90 15.72 -9.52
C SER A 106 -7.55 15.00 -9.66
N VAL A 107 -7.38 13.88 -8.94
CA VAL A 107 -6.19 13.02 -9.00
C VAL A 107 -6.44 11.74 -9.78
N TYR A 108 -7.38 11.73 -10.73
CA TYR A 108 -7.78 10.50 -11.45
C TYR A 108 -6.58 9.70 -12.01
N PRO A 109 -5.57 10.29 -12.66
CA PRO A 109 -4.40 9.55 -13.16
C PRO A 109 -3.51 8.94 -12.07
N ASP A 110 -3.63 9.41 -10.83
CA ASP A 110 -2.84 9.02 -9.65
C ASP A 110 -3.68 8.34 -8.56
N ARG A 111 -4.92 7.99 -8.88
CA ARG A 111 -5.87 7.38 -7.94
C ARG A 111 -5.31 6.08 -7.31
N PRO A 112 -5.74 5.73 -6.08
CA PRO A 112 -5.26 4.54 -5.38
C PRO A 112 -5.55 3.22 -6.08
N TRP A 113 -4.83 2.16 -5.72
CA TRP A 113 -5.05 0.78 -6.16
C TRP A 113 -6.50 0.35 -6.01
N ALA A 114 -7.12 0.59 -4.84
CA ALA A 114 -8.52 0.25 -4.60
C ALA A 114 -9.48 0.89 -5.62
N CYS A 115 -9.27 2.17 -5.94
CA CYS A 115 -10.09 2.90 -6.92
C CYS A 115 -9.84 2.46 -8.37
N ARG A 116 -8.66 1.88 -8.68
CA ARG A 116 -8.33 1.32 -10.00
C ARG A 116 -8.88 -0.08 -10.18
N MET A 117 -8.89 -0.86 -9.11
CA MET A 117 -9.38 -2.22 -9.10
C MET A 117 -10.88 -2.24 -9.35
N TYR A 118 -11.64 -1.34 -8.73
CA TYR A 118 -13.09 -1.27 -8.89
C TYR A 118 -13.53 -1.30 -10.38
N PRO A 119 -14.47 -2.17 -10.78
CA PRO A 119 -15.34 -3.00 -9.93
C PRO A 119 -14.75 -4.38 -9.60
N LEU A 120 -13.52 -4.68 -10.01
CA LEU A 120 -12.87 -5.95 -9.69
C LEU A 120 -12.37 -5.94 -8.25
N GLY A 121 -12.72 -6.99 -7.51
CA GLY A 121 -12.04 -7.40 -6.29
C GLY A 121 -11.02 -8.51 -6.60
N LEU A 122 -10.00 -8.61 -5.75
CA LEU A 122 -9.03 -9.70 -5.76
C LEU A 122 -9.14 -10.45 -4.43
N ALA A 123 -9.48 -11.74 -4.50
CA ALA A 123 -9.47 -12.62 -3.36
C ALA A 123 -8.16 -13.42 -3.37
N SER A 124 -7.41 -13.34 -2.27
CA SER A 124 -6.22 -14.16 -2.03
C SER A 124 -6.47 -15.05 -0.81
N PRO A 125 -6.81 -16.33 -1.01
CA PRO A 125 -7.07 -17.26 0.09
C PRO A 125 -5.74 -17.67 0.77
N ALA A 126 -5.13 -16.75 1.51
CA ALA A 126 -4.02 -17.05 2.40
C ALA A 126 -4.53 -16.93 3.83
N LYS A 127 -4.57 -18.04 4.56
CA LYS A 127 -4.70 -17.98 6.02
C LYS A 127 -3.28 -17.78 6.57
N SER A 128 -3.06 -16.66 7.26
CA SER A 128 -1.91 -16.48 8.15
C SER A 128 -0.53 -16.82 7.52
N GLY A 129 -0.31 -16.41 6.27
CA GLY A 129 0.97 -16.58 5.59
C GLY A 129 1.23 -17.99 5.04
N GLU A 130 0.28 -18.92 5.18
CA GLU A 130 0.35 -20.25 4.59
C GLU A 130 -0.62 -20.33 3.40
N ARG A 131 -0.08 -20.73 2.25
CA ARG A 131 -0.88 -20.98 1.05
C ARG A 131 -1.70 -22.23 1.29
N VAL A 132 -3.03 -22.11 1.30
CA VAL A 132 -3.90 -23.29 1.40
C VAL A 132 -3.72 -24.09 0.10
N PRO A 133 -3.34 -25.38 0.16
CA PRO A 133 -3.22 -26.20 -1.02
C PRO A 133 -4.55 -26.20 -1.81
N ASN A 134 -4.48 -25.95 -3.11
CA ASN A 134 -5.60 -25.85 -4.06
C ASN A 134 -6.48 -24.59 -4.02
N GLU A 135 -6.18 -23.58 -3.19
CA GLU A 135 -6.84 -22.27 -3.31
C GLU A 135 -5.94 -21.27 -4.04
N GLN A 136 -6.35 -20.92 -5.27
CA GLN A 136 -5.67 -19.92 -6.08
C GLN A 136 -6.33 -18.55 -5.90
N GLU A 137 -5.55 -17.49 -6.12
CA GLU A 137 -6.09 -16.14 -6.23
C GLU A 137 -7.13 -16.08 -7.36
N PHE A 138 -8.23 -15.40 -7.12
CA PHE A 138 -9.28 -15.20 -8.13
C PHE A 138 -9.84 -13.80 -8.06
N PHE A 139 -10.37 -13.34 -9.18
CA PHE A 139 -11.06 -12.08 -9.28
C PHE A 139 -12.56 -12.29 -9.09
N PHE A 140 -13.23 -11.26 -8.60
CA PHE A 140 -14.67 -11.22 -8.49
C PHE A 140 -15.18 -9.81 -8.82
N LEU A 141 -16.44 -9.68 -9.22
CA LEU A 141 -17.04 -8.39 -9.53
C LEU A 141 -17.86 -7.90 -8.35
N MET A 142 -17.45 -6.79 -7.76
CA MET A 142 -18.23 -6.07 -6.76
C MET A 142 -19.44 -5.44 -7.45
N LYS A 143 -20.63 -5.67 -6.88
CA LYS A 143 -21.88 -5.07 -7.34
C LYS A 143 -22.53 -4.39 -6.16
N GLU A 144 -22.29 -3.09 -6.06
CA GLU A 144 -22.76 -2.25 -4.96
C GLU A 144 -23.80 -1.27 -5.51
N GLU A 145 -24.91 -1.10 -4.82
CA GLU A 145 -25.82 -0.01 -5.14
C GLU A 145 -25.21 1.33 -4.66
N PRO A 146 -25.33 2.42 -5.45
CA PRO A 146 -26.13 2.60 -6.66
C PRO A 146 -25.30 2.53 -7.98
N CYS A 147 -24.35 1.60 -8.11
CA CYS A 147 -23.46 1.54 -9.27
C CYS A 147 -24.19 1.11 -10.56
N ALA A 148 -24.50 2.08 -11.42
CA ALA A 148 -25.07 1.85 -12.75
C ALA A 148 -24.02 1.43 -13.81
N GLY A 149 -22.73 1.36 -13.45
CA GLY A 149 -21.65 1.07 -14.40
C GLY A 149 -21.67 -0.33 -15.02
N HIS A 150 -22.46 -1.24 -14.46
CA HIS A 150 -22.68 -2.60 -14.99
C HIS A 150 -23.84 -2.66 -16.00
N GLU A 151 -24.66 -1.60 -16.12
CA GLU A 151 -25.90 -1.61 -16.91
C GLU A 151 -25.64 -1.30 -18.40
N PRO A 152 -26.12 -2.15 -19.34
CA PRO A 152 -25.90 -2.07 -20.79
C PRO A 152 -26.17 -0.73 -21.48
N SER A 153 -26.95 0.16 -20.87
CA SER A 153 -27.53 1.36 -21.50
C SER A 153 -26.83 2.69 -21.14
N THR A 154 -25.74 2.66 -20.36
CA THR A 154 -25.17 3.88 -19.72
C THR A 154 -24.18 4.68 -20.57
N VAL A 155 -24.21 4.56 -21.91
CA VAL A 155 -23.29 5.28 -22.79
C VAL A 155 -24.04 6.18 -23.76
N SER A 156 -24.16 7.46 -23.40
CA SER A 156 -24.39 8.54 -24.35
C SER A 156 -23.08 9.33 -24.55
N SER A 157 -22.68 9.40 -25.82
CA SER A 157 -21.81 10.39 -26.49
C SER A 157 -20.97 11.34 -25.61
N GLY A 158 -19.64 11.18 -25.66
CA GLY A 158 -18.66 12.12 -25.07
C GLY A 158 -17.31 11.46 -24.81
N ARG A 159 -16.39 12.13 -24.09
CA ARG A 159 -15.09 11.61 -23.57
C ARG A 159 -15.26 10.46 -22.55
N ASN A 160 -16.22 9.57 -22.79
CA ASN A 160 -16.68 8.50 -21.92
C ASN A 160 -16.02 7.18 -22.34
N ARG A 161 -15.65 6.32 -21.38
CA ARG A 161 -15.42 4.90 -21.66
C ARG A 161 -16.76 4.28 -22.00
N ALA A 162 -17.00 3.96 -23.27
CA ALA A 162 -18.14 3.13 -23.63
C ALA A 162 -18.06 1.79 -22.88
N GLN A 163 -19.17 1.33 -22.31
CA GLN A 163 -19.28 -0.01 -21.78
C GLN A 163 -18.93 -0.99 -22.90
N ARG A 164 -17.81 -1.69 -22.70
CA ARG A 164 -17.28 -2.65 -23.64
C ARG A 164 -16.92 -3.90 -22.86
N SER A 165 -17.03 -5.05 -23.51
CA SER A 165 -16.51 -6.30 -22.96
C SER A 165 -14.98 -6.23 -22.98
N VAL A 166 -14.34 -6.45 -21.83
CA VAL A 166 -12.89 -6.48 -21.67
C VAL A 166 -12.50 -7.71 -20.88
N THR A 167 -11.33 -8.28 -21.19
CA THR A 167 -10.74 -9.27 -20.29
C THR A 167 -10.21 -8.60 -19.02
N ILE A 168 -10.21 -9.31 -17.91
CA ILE A 168 -9.61 -8.82 -16.66
C ILE A 168 -8.14 -8.42 -16.89
N ARG A 169 -7.38 -9.20 -17.63
CA ARG A 169 -6.00 -8.87 -18.03
C ARG A 169 -5.90 -7.51 -18.69
N GLN A 170 -6.77 -7.22 -19.65
CA GLN A 170 -6.79 -5.93 -20.34
C GLN A 170 -7.17 -4.80 -19.37
N TRP A 171 -8.16 -5.03 -18.51
CA TRP A 171 -8.55 -4.05 -17.49
C TRP A 171 -7.37 -3.68 -16.58
N LEU A 172 -6.69 -4.68 -16.00
CA LEU A 172 -5.54 -4.45 -15.11
C LEU A 172 -4.45 -3.61 -15.77
N SER A 173 -4.11 -3.94 -17.03
CA SER A 173 -3.12 -3.19 -17.81
C SER A 173 -3.57 -1.75 -18.05
N GLU A 174 -4.81 -1.53 -18.48
CA GLU A 174 -5.35 -0.19 -18.75
C GLU A 174 -5.52 0.68 -17.51
N GLN A 175 -5.80 0.06 -16.37
CA GLN A 175 -5.88 0.73 -15.08
C GLN A 175 -4.48 0.95 -14.48
N GLY A 176 -3.42 0.42 -15.09
CA GLY A 176 -2.04 0.52 -14.62
C GLY A 176 -1.75 -0.30 -13.37
N ILE A 177 -2.55 -1.33 -13.08
CA ILE A 177 -2.47 -2.13 -11.84
C ILE A 177 -1.18 -2.93 -11.74
N ASP A 178 -0.59 -3.34 -12.87
CA ASP A 178 0.61 -4.20 -12.86
C ASP A 178 1.76 -3.61 -12.03
N GLN A 179 1.96 -2.29 -12.14
CA GLN A 179 2.98 -1.60 -11.35
C GLN A 179 2.62 -1.52 -9.86
N TYR A 180 1.34 -1.29 -9.54
CA TYR A 180 0.89 -1.29 -8.15
C TYR A 180 1.05 -2.67 -7.51
N ASN A 181 0.71 -3.73 -8.24
CA ASN A 181 0.88 -5.10 -7.76
C ASN A 181 2.36 -5.43 -7.55
N ALA A 182 3.23 -5.10 -8.50
CA ALA A 182 4.67 -5.36 -8.37
C ALA A 182 5.28 -4.68 -7.12
N LEU A 183 4.89 -3.43 -6.84
CA LEU A 183 5.35 -2.72 -5.64
C LEU A 183 4.63 -3.19 -4.36
N GLY A 184 3.39 -3.65 -4.51
CA GLY A 184 2.61 -4.28 -3.45
C GLY A 184 3.24 -5.58 -2.97
N GLU A 185 3.82 -6.40 -3.85
CA GLU A 185 4.56 -7.61 -3.45
C GLU A 185 5.78 -7.27 -2.58
N LEU A 186 6.56 -6.25 -2.96
CA LEU A 186 7.67 -5.77 -2.12
C LEU A 186 7.18 -5.27 -0.75
N PHE A 187 6.03 -4.59 -0.72
CA PHE A 187 5.43 -4.15 0.54
C PHE A 187 4.90 -5.32 1.40
N LYS A 188 4.41 -6.40 0.78
CA LYS A 188 3.97 -7.61 1.48
C LYS A 188 5.12 -8.31 2.20
N GLU A 189 6.32 -8.33 1.61
CA GLU A 189 7.51 -8.92 2.24
C GLU A 189 7.78 -8.32 3.64
N ILE A 190 7.54 -7.02 3.80
CA ILE A 190 7.71 -6.34 5.09
C ILE A 190 6.45 -6.32 5.96
N SER A 191 5.28 -6.07 5.39
CA SER A 191 4.03 -5.90 6.16
C SER A 191 3.42 -7.23 6.62
N LEU A 192 3.70 -8.32 5.89
CA LEU A 192 3.27 -9.68 6.21
C LEU A 192 4.45 -10.56 6.61
N HIS A 193 5.56 -9.96 7.05
CA HIS A 193 6.75 -10.71 7.44
C HIS A 193 6.40 -11.74 8.55
N PRO A 194 6.91 -12.99 8.50
CA PRO A 194 6.55 -14.04 9.45
C PRO A 194 6.74 -13.69 10.93
N ARG A 195 7.69 -12.82 11.28
CA ARG A 195 7.87 -12.34 12.66
C ARG A 195 6.67 -11.56 13.17
N LEU A 196 6.13 -10.65 12.34
CA LEU A 196 4.92 -9.91 12.64
C LEU A 196 3.72 -10.86 12.71
N LEU A 197 3.61 -11.78 11.76
CA LEU A 197 2.50 -12.75 11.72
C LEU A 197 2.45 -13.66 12.96
N LYS A 198 3.60 -13.96 13.57
CA LYS A 198 3.73 -14.73 14.81
C LYS A 198 3.49 -13.92 16.10
N GLY A 199 3.06 -12.67 15.99
CA GLY A 199 2.66 -11.83 17.13
C GLY A 199 3.80 -11.02 17.76
N GLN A 200 4.96 -10.91 17.11
CA GLN A 200 5.97 -9.91 17.51
C GLN A 200 5.52 -8.54 17.02
N ASN A 201 5.00 -7.73 17.93
CA ASN A 201 4.61 -6.36 17.64
C ASN A 201 5.83 -5.46 17.53
N LEU A 202 5.76 -4.48 16.63
CA LEU A 202 6.74 -3.41 16.54
C LEU A 202 6.59 -2.49 17.76
N ASP A 203 7.70 -2.12 18.39
CA ASP A 203 7.70 -1.07 19.41
C ASP A 203 7.39 0.31 18.78
N PRO A 204 7.06 1.36 19.57
CA PRO A 204 6.72 2.67 19.02
C PRO A 204 7.79 3.28 18.10
N GLY A 205 9.08 3.06 18.40
CA GLY A 205 10.18 3.54 17.57
C GLY A 205 10.28 2.77 16.25
N GLN A 206 10.06 1.45 16.28
CA GLN A 206 9.98 0.60 15.08
C GLN A 206 8.74 0.91 14.23
N MET A 207 7.61 1.26 14.85
CA MET A 207 6.41 1.71 14.14
C MET A 207 6.65 3.03 13.40
N GLU A 208 7.28 4.00 14.05
CA GLU A 208 7.66 5.27 13.43
C GLU A 208 8.68 5.04 12.29
N MET A 209 9.66 4.17 12.52
CA MET A 209 10.64 3.75 11.51
C MET A 209 9.95 3.18 10.26
N PHE A 210 9.02 2.25 10.45
CA PHE A 210 8.24 1.64 9.38
C PHE A 210 7.42 2.70 8.64
N TYR A 211 6.73 3.57 9.39
CA TYR A 211 5.89 4.63 8.85
C TYR A 211 6.68 5.61 7.97
N GLN A 212 7.85 6.05 8.44
CA GLN A 212 8.69 6.98 7.69
C GLN A 212 9.22 6.35 6.40
N ALA A 213 9.80 5.15 6.47
CA ALA A 213 10.37 4.49 5.30
C ALA A 213 9.33 4.09 4.25
N CYS A 214 8.09 3.79 4.67
CA CYS A 214 7.03 3.38 3.76
C CYS A 214 6.20 4.56 3.23
N TYR A 215 5.84 5.53 4.07
CA TYR A 215 4.85 6.55 3.73
C TYR A 215 5.43 7.96 3.71
N ASN A 216 6.32 8.30 4.66
CA ASN A 216 6.93 9.63 4.73
C ASN A 216 8.31 9.68 4.07
N LEU A 217 8.34 9.52 2.74
CA LEU A 217 9.56 9.46 1.95
C LEU A 217 10.45 10.70 2.10
N ASP A 218 9.88 11.89 2.35
CA ASP A 218 10.68 13.10 2.56
C ASP A 218 11.45 13.05 3.89
N LYS A 219 10.83 12.56 4.98
CA LYS A 219 11.54 12.32 6.25
C LYS A 219 12.54 11.18 6.12
N PHE A 220 12.18 10.11 5.41
CA PHE A 220 13.10 9.00 5.19
C PHE A 220 14.32 9.43 4.35
N ARG A 221 14.12 10.30 3.36
CA ARG A 221 15.19 10.95 2.59
C ARG A 221 16.13 11.73 3.51
N GLN A 222 15.59 12.58 4.39
CA GLN A 222 16.37 13.30 5.39
C GLN A 222 17.15 12.33 6.28
N PHE A 223 16.52 11.26 6.76
CA PHE A 223 17.20 10.22 7.53
C PHE A 223 18.38 9.60 6.77
N VAL A 224 18.22 9.25 5.49
CA VAL A 224 19.30 8.68 4.68
C VAL A 224 20.46 9.66 4.50
N PHE A 225 20.18 10.92 4.15
CA PHE A 225 21.21 11.87 3.72
C PHE A 225 21.77 12.78 4.82
N GLU A 226 21.00 13.07 5.85
CA GLU A 226 21.35 14.05 6.89
C GLU A 226 21.77 13.38 8.20
N SER A 227 21.56 12.06 8.34
CA SER A 227 22.04 11.30 9.49
C SER A 227 23.43 10.67 9.26
N SER A 228 23.84 9.79 10.16
CA SER A 228 25.06 8.98 10.02
C SER A 228 24.89 7.78 9.08
N PHE A 229 23.73 7.61 8.45
CA PHE A 229 23.38 6.44 7.64
C PHE A 229 24.42 6.15 6.53
N LEU A 230 24.69 7.11 5.64
CA LEU A 230 25.68 6.93 4.55
C LEU A 230 27.13 6.77 5.03
N LYS A 231 27.42 7.15 6.29
CA LYS A 231 28.73 6.89 6.93
C LYS A 231 28.84 5.45 7.42
N ARG A 232 27.72 4.76 7.63
CA ARG A 232 27.66 3.41 8.21
C ARG A 232 27.39 2.31 7.20
N PHE A 233 26.61 2.59 6.17
CA PHE A 233 26.22 1.60 5.16
C PHE A 233 26.99 1.76 3.86
N GLN A 234 27.33 0.62 3.25
CA GLN A 234 27.79 0.56 1.87
C GLN A 234 26.57 0.68 0.96
N ILE A 235 26.64 1.62 0.01
CA ILE A 235 25.60 1.87 -0.98
C ILE A 235 26.20 1.64 -2.35
N GLU A 236 25.44 0.95 -3.21
CA GLU A 236 25.87 0.60 -4.55
C GLU A 236 26.20 1.86 -5.38
N PRO A 237 27.23 1.81 -6.25
CA PRO A 237 27.59 2.94 -7.09
C PRO A 237 26.38 3.48 -7.88
N GLY A 238 26.15 4.78 -7.81
CA GLY A 238 25.05 5.45 -8.49
C GLY A 238 23.68 5.31 -7.82
N LEU A 239 23.50 4.39 -6.85
CA LEU A 239 22.24 4.29 -6.11
C LEU A 239 22.03 5.54 -5.25
N GLU A 240 23.06 6.04 -4.57
CA GLU A 240 22.95 7.27 -3.76
C GLU A 240 22.38 8.46 -4.54
N ALA A 241 22.81 8.66 -5.80
CA ALA A 241 22.30 9.73 -6.65
C ALA A 241 20.81 9.51 -6.99
N LYS A 242 20.41 8.27 -7.35
CA LYS A 242 18.99 7.94 -7.58
C LYS A 242 18.15 8.16 -6.33
N LEU A 243 18.66 7.72 -5.17
CA LEU A 243 17.96 7.89 -3.91
C LEU A 243 17.70 9.36 -3.60
N ARG A 244 18.46 10.33 -4.14
CA ARG A 244 18.23 11.75 -3.87
C ARG A 244 16.99 12.29 -4.58
N ASP A 245 16.78 11.88 -5.83
CA ASP A 245 15.83 12.54 -6.74
C ASP A 245 14.68 11.61 -7.23
N ASP A 246 14.76 10.30 -6.94
CA ASP A 246 13.76 9.31 -7.32
C ASP A 246 13.06 8.73 -6.08
N ASP A 247 11.82 9.18 -5.85
CA ASP A 247 10.98 8.70 -4.75
C ASP A 247 10.63 7.20 -4.87
N LEU A 248 10.54 6.66 -6.10
CA LEU A 248 10.24 5.25 -6.29
C LEU A 248 11.43 4.38 -5.88
N GLU A 249 12.64 4.78 -6.25
CA GLU A 249 13.87 4.11 -5.81
C GLU A 249 14.09 4.29 -4.31
N LEU A 250 13.78 5.47 -3.74
CA LEU A 250 13.82 5.65 -2.29
C LEU A 250 12.84 4.73 -1.56
N MET A 251 11.61 4.60 -2.05
CA MET A 251 10.60 3.72 -1.44
C MET A 251 11.07 2.26 -1.42
N LYS A 252 11.57 1.74 -2.55
CA LYS A 252 12.14 0.38 -2.63
C LYS A 252 13.31 0.21 -1.66
N PHE A 253 14.17 1.22 -1.57
CA PHE A 253 15.27 1.23 -0.62
C PHE A 253 14.79 1.24 0.84
N GLY A 254 13.70 1.94 1.13
CA GLY A 254 13.02 1.93 2.43
C GLY A 254 12.57 0.52 2.82
N PHE A 255 11.96 -0.22 1.88
CA PHE A 255 11.57 -1.62 2.13
C PHE A 255 12.77 -2.51 2.44
N ARG A 256 13.84 -2.40 1.63
CA ARG A 256 15.11 -3.11 1.88
C ARG A 256 15.69 -2.78 3.25
N TRP A 257 15.68 -1.50 3.62
CA TRP A 257 16.17 -1.06 4.91
C TRP A 257 15.36 -1.61 6.07
N LEU A 258 14.03 -1.70 5.95
CA LEU A 258 13.17 -2.26 6.99
C LEU A 258 13.41 -3.77 7.17
N CYS A 259 13.61 -4.54 6.09
CA CYS A 259 14.01 -5.94 6.21
C CYS A 259 15.30 -6.12 7.04
N PHE A 260 16.30 -5.27 6.81
CA PHE A 260 17.51 -5.25 7.62
C PHE A 260 17.25 -4.79 9.06
N ALA A 261 16.61 -3.63 9.25
CA ALA A 261 16.52 -2.96 10.54
C ALA A 261 15.54 -3.63 11.51
N LEU A 262 14.43 -4.17 11.01
CA LEU A 262 13.39 -4.80 11.83
C LEU A 262 13.56 -6.32 11.90
N PHE A 263 14.02 -6.94 10.82
CA PHE A 263 14.07 -8.41 10.72
C PHE A 263 15.51 -8.98 10.73
N GLY A 264 16.54 -8.12 10.72
CA GLY A 264 17.94 -8.55 10.79
C GLY A 264 18.38 -9.34 9.57
N GLU A 265 17.70 -9.17 8.43
CA GLU A 265 18.06 -9.85 7.19
C GLU A 265 19.39 -9.31 6.65
N PRO A 266 20.34 -10.17 6.23
CA PRO A 266 21.68 -9.76 5.81
C PRO A 266 21.70 -9.22 4.37
N ILE A 267 20.78 -8.32 4.04
CA ILE A 267 20.59 -7.76 2.70
C ILE A 267 21.18 -6.35 2.53
N MET A 268 21.80 -5.83 3.59
CA MET A 268 22.53 -4.56 3.58
C MET A 268 23.87 -4.70 4.27
N GLU A 269 24.90 -4.08 3.70
CA GLU A 269 26.26 -4.18 4.20
C GLU A 269 26.69 -2.93 4.96
N LEU A 270 27.21 -3.14 6.17
CA LEU A 270 27.90 -2.08 6.92
C LEU A 270 29.30 -1.86 6.36
N LYS A 271 29.79 -0.62 6.42
CA LYS A 271 31.21 -0.27 6.20
C LYS A 271 32.06 -0.85 7.32
N LYS A 272 33.33 -1.12 7.04
CA LYS A 272 34.25 -1.81 7.95
C LYS A 272 34.33 -1.12 9.32
N GLU A 273 34.49 0.21 9.32
CA GLU A 273 34.60 1.03 10.52
C GLU A 273 33.33 0.97 11.38
N ALA A 274 32.16 0.91 10.74
CA ALA A 274 30.88 0.77 11.42
C ALA A 274 30.68 -0.63 12.01
N ARG A 275 31.13 -1.69 11.31
CA ARG A 275 31.12 -3.07 11.84
C ARG A 275 32.01 -3.18 13.08
N GLU A 276 33.22 -2.64 13.01
CA GLU A 276 34.18 -2.64 14.12
C GLU A 276 33.66 -1.85 15.33
N TRP A 277 33.07 -0.66 15.11
CA TRP A 277 32.42 0.11 16.17
C TRP A 277 31.28 -0.66 16.86
N ALA A 278 30.37 -1.27 16.08
CA ALA A 278 29.25 -2.04 16.63
C ALA A 278 29.70 -3.26 17.45
N GLN A 279 30.72 -3.98 16.99
CA GLN A 279 31.32 -5.10 17.73
C GLN A 279 31.96 -4.66 19.05
N THR A 280 32.54 -3.47 19.08
CA THR A 280 33.18 -2.92 20.29
C THR A 280 32.13 -2.53 21.34
N GLN A 281 31.00 -1.96 20.92
CA GLN A 281 29.88 -1.63 21.82
C GLN A 281 29.22 -2.88 22.41
N LEU A 282 29.01 -3.93 21.62
CA LEU A 282 28.44 -5.19 22.10
C LEU A 282 29.36 -5.92 23.09
N ARG A 283 30.69 -5.85 22.89
CA ARG A 283 31.68 -6.40 23.84
C ARG A 283 31.74 -5.63 25.16
N GLY A 284 31.40 -4.34 25.17
CA GLY A 284 31.33 -3.52 26.38
C GLY A 284 30.09 -3.76 27.26
N ILE A 285 29.06 -4.43 26.74
CA ILE A 285 27.80 -4.74 27.44
C ILE A 285 27.79 -6.18 28.00
N ALA A 286 28.72 -7.05 27.57
CA ALA A 286 28.84 -8.40 28.11
C ALA A 286 29.22 -8.33 29.61
N PRO A 287 28.47 -8.99 30.52
CA PRO A 287 28.81 -8.97 31.94
C PRO A 287 30.20 -9.57 32.12
N GLN A 288 31.10 -8.84 32.78
CA GLN A 288 32.38 -9.38 33.18
C GLN A 288 32.13 -10.56 34.12
N GLU A 289 32.29 -11.78 33.62
CA GLU A 289 32.36 -12.97 34.45
C GLU A 289 33.46 -12.73 35.50
N LYS A 290 33.03 -12.63 36.76
CA LYS A 290 33.93 -12.60 37.91
C LYS A 290 34.80 -13.86 37.84
N ARG A 291 36.06 -13.68 37.47
CA ARG A 291 37.12 -14.65 37.79
C ARG A 291 37.32 -14.61 39.31
N SER A 292 36.56 -15.44 40.02
CA SER A 292 36.86 -15.84 41.38
C SER A 292 38.07 -16.78 41.35
N GLY A 293 39.20 -16.26 41.81
CA GLY A 293 40.25 -17.06 42.42
C GLY A 293 39.90 -17.42 43.87
#